data_AF-A0A8J2UEV8-F1
#
_entry.id   AF-A0A8J2UEV8-F1
#
_cell.length_a   1.000
_cell.length_b   1.000
_cell.length_c   1.000
_cell.angle_alpha   90.00
_cell.angle_beta   90.00
_cell.angle_gamma   90.00
#
_symmetry.space_group_name_H-M   'P 1'
#
loop_
_entity.id
_entity.type
_entity.pdbx_description
1 polymer ?
#
loop_
_entity_poly.entity_id
_entity_poly.type
_entity_poly.pdbx_seq_one_letter_code
_entity_poly.pdbx_strand_id
1 'polypeptide(L)'
;MGIDPGTVVMGYGLVKCTGNEVSMLDMGVLRLPTKEDGYERLRLIHLKVLELIRRFSPGEFAIEAPFFGKNVQSMLKLGRAQGVAIATAMHAGIPVTEYSPRKVKQSITGKGNAEKEQVWKMLQRILQLQEDLPAYDASDALAVAVCHFFQHRLDEKLEPEATNKAGRGKGKKADGWEAFIRQNPDKVRNR
;
A
#
# COMPACT_ATOMS: atom_id res chain seq x y z
N MET A 1 1.28 8.63 0.75
CA MET A 1 0.22 8.66 1.78
C MET A 1 -0.42 7.29 1.83
N GLY A 2 -0.57 6.67 2.99
CA GLY A 2 -1.27 5.40 3.18
C GLY A 2 -2.62 5.61 3.87
N ILE A 3 -3.66 4.94 3.41
CA ILE A 3 -5.00 4.96 4.00
C ILE A 3 -5.44 3.51 4.31
N ASP A 4 -5.96 3.31 5.52
CA ASP A 4 -6.69 2.11 5.91
C ASP A 4 -8.15 2.49 6.21
N PRO A 5 -9.06 2.32 5.25
CA PRO A 5 -10.45 2.68 5.42
C PRO A 5 -11.17 1.60 6.22
N GLY A 6 -11.81 2.00 7.32
CA GLY A 6 -12.71 1.12 8.07
C GLY A 6 -14.13 1.67 8.12
N THR A 7 -15.06 0.82 8.57
CA THR A 7 -16.48 1.19 8.71
C THR A 7 -16.76 2.05 9.94
N VAL A 8 -15.83 2.17 10.87
CA VAL A 8 -15.96 2.94 12.13
C VAL A 8 -14.77 3.86 12.35
N VAL A 9 -13.59 3.43 11.93
CA VAL A 9 -12.35 4.19 12.03
C VAL A 9 -11.66 4.11 10.69
N MET A 10 -11.11 5.22 10.20
CA MET A 10 -10.20 5.24 9.06
C MET A 10 -8.83 5.67 9.55
N GLY A 11 -7.82 4.82 9.37
CA GLY A 11 -6.43 5.15 9.62
C GLY A 11 -5.81 5.94 8.47
N TYR A 12 -4.85 6.80 8.79
CA TYR A 12 -3.97 7.41 7.80
C TYR A 12 -2.53 7.42 8.30
N GLY A 13 -1.59 7.28 7.35
CA GLY A 13 -0.15 7.37 7.60
C GLY A 13 0.55 8.15 6.49
N LEU A 14 1.39 9.11 6.88
CA LEU A 14 2.19 9.93 5.99
C LEU A 14 3.66 9.63 6.24
N VAL A 15 4.37 9.32 5.16
CA VAL A 15 5.81 9.11 5.18
C VAL A 15 6.47 10.02 4.16
N LYS A 16 7.66 10.51 4.50
CA LYS A 16 8.56 11.19 3.58
C LYS A 16 9.58 10.17 3.07
N CYS A 17 9.65 10.04 1.76
CA CYS A 17 10.63 9.20 1.08
C CYS A 17 11.71 10.11 0.50
N THR A 18 12.99 9.80 0.73
CA THR A 18 14.12 10.53 0.14
C THR A 18 15.16 9.51 -0.30
N GLY A 19 15.16 9.21 -1.60
CA GLY A 19 15.92 8.10 -2.15
C GLY A 19 15.57 6.78 -1.45
N ASN A 20 16.56 6.22 -0.75
CA ASN A 20 16.42 4.94 -0.04
C ASN A 20 15.98 5.06 1.42
N GLU A 21 15.67 6.26 1.88
CA GLU A 21 15.25 6.52 3.26
C GLU A 21 13.75 6.82 3.34
N VAL A 22 13.13 6.35 4.42
CA VAL A 22 11.73 6.60 4.73
C VAL A 22 11.62 7.06 6.19
N SER A 23 10.87 8.13 6.42
CA SER A 23 10.60 8.68 7.75
C SER A 23 9.11 9.00 7.89
N MET A 24 8.58 8.90 9.10
CA MET A 24 7.18 9.24 9.38
C MET A 24 7.03 10.76 9.45
N LEU A 25 6.01 11.31 8.77
CA LEU A 25 5.62 12.71 8.86
C LEU A 25 4.44 12.92 9.81
N ASP A 26 3.42 12.07 9.69
CA ASP A 26 2.19 12.15 10.49
C ASP A 26 1.48 10.80 10.43
N MET A 27 0.69 10.48 11.46
CA MET A 27 -0.21 9.34 11.44
C MET A 27 -1.38 9.59 12.38
N GLY A 28 -2.52 8.97 12.09
CA GLY A 28 -3.66 9.11 12.98
C GLY A 28 -4.89 8.39 12.50
N VAL A 29 -6.01 8.71 13.14
CA VAL A 29 -7.32 8.12 12.83
C VAL A 29 -8.39 9.18 12.67
N LEU A 30 -9.32 8.93 11.75
CA LEU A 30 -10.62 9.57 11.68
C LEU A 30 -11.65 8.63 12.30
N ARG A 31 -12.27 9.04 13.41
CA ARG A 31 -13.39 8.30 14.01
C ARG A 31 -14.68 8.70 13.32
N LEU A 32 -15.38 7.73 12.73
CA LEU A 32 -16.62 7.94 12.00
C LEU A 32 -17.81 7.70 12.93
N PRO A 33 -18.64 8.72 13.21
CA PRO A 33 -19.77 8.61 14.12
C PRO A 33 -20.72 7.48 13.70
N THR A 34 -21.16 6.67 14.67
CA THR A 34 -21.98 5.46 14.42
C THR A 34 -23.48 5.76 14.26
N LYS A 35 -23.94 6.93 14.70
CA LYS A 35 -25.34 7.36 14.66
C LYS A 35 -25.70 8.27 13.47
N GLU A 36 -24.72 8.64 12.65
CA GLU A 36 -24.93 9.51 11.50
C GLU A 36 -25.29 8.72 10.24
N ASP A 37 -25.91 9.43 9.29
CA ASP A 37 -26.21 8.92 7.94
C ASP A 37 -24.92 8.43 7.26
N GLY A 38 -25.04 7.35 6.49
CA GLY A 38 -23.91 6.75 5.78
C GLY A 38 -23.24 7.73 4.81
N TYR A 39 -23.98 8.67 4.24
CA TYR A 39 -23.44 9.70 3.36
C TYR A 39 -22.60 10.75 4.09
N GLU A 40 -22.96 11.12 5.33
CA GLU A 40 -22.15 12.06 6.12
C GLU A 40 -20.78 11.45 6.45
N ARG A 41 -20.74 10.14 6.73
CA ARG A 41 -19.48 9.42 6.94
C ARG A 41 -18.58 9.45 5.71
N LEU A 42 -19.17 9.29 4.52
CA LEU A 42 -18.44 9.44 3.26
C LEU A 42 -17.93 10.87 3.06
N ARG A 43 -18.76 11.88 3.39
CA ARG A 43 -18.35 13.29 3.37
C ARG A 43 -17.17 13.55 4.32
N LEU A 44 -17.18 13.01 5.53
CA LEU A 44 -16.07 13.14 6.49
C LEU A 44 -14.77 12.50 5.97
N ILE A 45 -14.86 11.33 5.33
CA ILE A 45 -13.71 10.68 4.67
C ILE A 45 -13.15 11.60 3.58
N HIS A 46 -14.01 12.10 2.68
CA HIS A 46 -13.61 13.02 1.63
C HIS A 46 -12.89 14.26 2.20
N LEU A 47 -13.49 14.92 3.19
CA LEU A 47 -12.92 16.12 3.81
C LEU A 47 -11.58 15.83 4.47
N LYS A 48 -11.46 14.70 5.18
CA LYS A 48 -10.20 14.35 5.84
C LYS A 48 -9.09 14.04 4.84
N VAL A 49 -9.38 13.27 3.79
CA VAL A 49 -8.40 12.97 2.74
C VAL A 49 -7.98 14.27 2.03
N LEU A 50 -8.94 15.15 1.71
CA LEU A 50 -8.65 16.44 1.10
C LEU A 50 -7.81 17.37 2.00
N GLU A 51 -8.10 17.39 3.30
CA GLU A 51 -7.30 18.11 4.32
C GLU A 51 -5.85 17.62 4.31
N LEU A 52 -5.64 16.30 4.39
CA LEU A 52 -4.31 15.71 4.38
C LEU A 52 -3.56 15.99 3.07
N ILE A 53 -4.26 15.93 1.93
CA ILE A 53 -3.69 16.29 0.62
C ILE A 53 -3.24 17.74 0.60
N ARG A 54 -4.09 18.67 1.04
CA ARG A 54 -3.76 20.11 1.07
C ARG A 54 -2.60 20.41 2.02
N ARG A 55 -2.55 19.74 3.16
CA ARG A 55 -1.53 19.98 4.19
C ARG A 55 -0.16 19.42 3.80
N PHE A 56 -0.11 18.25 3.19
CA PHE A 56 1.15 17.52 2.97
C PHE A 56 1.57 17.41 1.50
N SER A 57 0.68 17.72 0.55
CA SER A 57 0.92 17.59 -0.89
C SER A 57 1.59 16.26 -1.27
N PRO A 58 0.99 15.11 -0.91
CA PRO A 58 1.58 13.80 -1.17
C PRO A 58 1.74 13.58 -2.68
N GLY A 59 2.89 13.05 -3.11
CA GLY A 59 3.11 12.67 -4.51
C GLY A 59 2.36 11.39 -4.90
N GLU A 60 2.10 10.50 -3.93
CA GLU A 60 1.48 9.20 -4.18
C GLU A 60 0.53 8.78 -3.05
N PHE A 61 -0.47 7.98 -3.41
CA PHE A 61 -1.51 7.49 -2.51
C PHE A 61 -1.61 5.95 -2.57
N ALA A 62 -1.58 5.32 -1.41
CA ALA A 62 -1.70 3.89 -1.23
C ALA A 62 -2.87 3.58 -0.30
N ILE A 63 -3.61 2.52 -0.61
CA ILE A 63 -4.78 2.11 0.17
C ILE A 63 -4.82 0.61 0.36
N GLU A 64 -5.25 0.15 1.54
CA GLU A 64 -5.49 -1.28 1.75
C GLU A 64 -6.69 -1.73 0.91
N ALA A 65 -6.53 -2.81 0.15
CA ALA A 65 -7.58 -3.43 -0.64
C ALA A 65 -8.58 -4.17 0.27
N PRO A 66 -9.89 -4.20 -0.07
CA PRO A 66 -10.88 -4.82 0.79
C PRO A 66 -10.64 -6.33 0.91
N PHE A 67 -10.72 -6.85 2.13
CA PHE A 67 -10.72 -8.30 2.35
C PHE A 67 -12.11 -8.91 2.17
N PHE A 68 -12.18 -10.12 1.63
CA PHE A 68 -13.43 -10.83 1.38
C PHE A 68 -14.05 -11.28 2.72
N GLY A 69 -14.95 -10.46 3.27
CA GLY A 69 -15.70 -10.76 4.49
C GLY A 69 -16.98 -11.56 4.23
N LYS A 70 -17.46 -12.28 5.26
CA LYS A 70 -18.73 -13.05 5.19
C LYS A 70 -19.98 -12.17 5.06
N ASN A 71 -19.91 -10.88 5.43
CA ASN A 71 -21.06 -9.96 5.42
C ASN A 71 -20.96 -8.95 4.26
N VAL A 72 -21.81 -9.16 3.25
CA VAL A 72 -21.90 -8.34 2.04
C VAL A 72 -22.24 -6.88 2.33
N GLN A 73 -23.08 -6.59 3.33
CA GLN A 73 -23.46 -5.21 3.65
C GLN A 73 -22.29 -4.42 4.23
N SER A 74 -21.51 -5.04 5.12
CA SER A 74 -20.30 -4.41 5.67
C SER A 74 -19.25 -4.18 4.58
N MET A 75 -19.11 -5.14 3.66
CA MET A 75 -18.22 -5.02 2.50
C MET A 75 -18.65 -3.87 1.59
N LEU A 76 -19.96 -3.70 1.33
CA LEU A 76 -20.46 -2.58 0.53
C LEU A 76 -20.20 -1.22 1.19
N LYS A 77 -20.36 -1.12 2.52
CA LYS A 77 -20.04 0.10 3.27
C LYS A 77 -18.55 0.43 3.18
N LEU A 78 -17.69 -0.58 3.34
CA LEU A 78 -16.25 -0.44 3.19
C LEU A 78 -15.86 0.00 1.77
N GLY A 79 -16.41 -0.65 0.73
CA GLY A 79 -16.15 -0.31 -0.66
C GLY A 79 -16.56 1.13 -1.02
N ARG A 80 -17.65 1.64 -0.44
CA ARG A 80 -18.04 3.07 -0.59
C ARG A 80 -17.03 4.01 0.05
N ALA A 81 -16.55 3.69 1.26
CA ALA A 81 -15.52 4.46 1.94
C ALA A 81 -14.21 4.50 1.14
N GLN A 82 -13.75 3.34 0.64
CA GLN A 82 -12.62 3.22 -0.27
C GLN A 82 -12.80 4.05 -1.53
N GLY A 83 -13.94 3.89 -2.22
CA GLY A 83 -14.23 4.62 -3.45
C GLY A 83 -14.17 6.13 -3.27
N VAL A 84 -14.65 6.65 -2.14
CA VAL A 84 -14.59 8.09 -1.84
C VAL A 84 -13.16 8.56 -1.56
N ALA A 85 -12.37 7.79 -0.80
CA ALA A 85 -10.97 8.12 -0.56
C ALA A 85 -10.15 8.13 -1.87
N ILE A 86 -10.34 7.11 -2.71
CA ILE A 86 -9.70 6.95 -4.02
C ILE A 86 -10.12 8.10 -4.95
N ALA A 87 -11.42 8.37 -5.08
CA ALA A 87 -11.92 9.45 -5.92
C ALA A 87 -11.38 10.82 -5.49
N THR A 88 -11.21 11.04 -4.18
CA THR A 88 -10.63 12.27 -3.64
C THR A 88 -9.16 12.43 -4.03
N ALA A 89 -8.36 11.36 -3.92
CA ALA A 89 -6.96 11.35 -4.35
C ALA A 89 -6.83 11.56 -5.87
N MET A 90 -7.63 10.85 -6.66
CA MET A 90 -7.66 10.99 -8.12
C MET A 90 -8.07 12.40 -8.56
N HIS A 91 -9.06 13.01 -7.89
CA HIS A 91 -9.48 14.38 -8.16
C HIS A 91 -8.33 15.40 -7.94
N ALA A 92 -7.44 15.13 -6.99
CA ALA A 92 -6.25 15.93 -6.74
C ALA A 92 -5.06 15.58 -7.67
N GLY A 93 -5.25 14.67 -8.63
CA GLY A 93 -4.20 14.24 -9.57
C GLY A 93 -3.15 13.31 -8.95
N ILE A 94 -3.44 12.69 -7.81
CA ILE A 94 -2.49 11.81 -7.11
C ILE A 94 -2.70 10.36 -7.58
N PRO A 95 -1.64 9.65 -8.03
CA PRO A 95 -1.74 8.24 -8.41
C PRO A 95 -2.09 7.37 -7.19
N VAL A 96 -2.97 6.40 -7.43
CA VAL A 96 -3.51 5.50 -6.39
C VAL A 96 -3.01 4.07 -6.66
N THR A 97 -2.48 3.43 -5.61
CA THR A 97 -2.10 2.01 -5.63
C THR A 97 -2.79 1.24 -4.51
N GLU A 98 -3.31 0.05 -4.81
CA GLU A 98 -3.97 -0.82 -3.84
C GLU A 98 -3.06 -1.97 -3.41
N TYR A 99 -3.10 -2.32 -2.11
CA TYR A 99 -2.35 -3.45 -1.57
C TYR A 99 -3.24 -4.39 -0.75
N SER A 100 -3.11 -5.70 -0.99
CA SER A 100 -3.80 -6.68 -0.14
C SER A 100 -3.24 -6.69 1.28
N PRO A 101 -4.05 -7.00 2.31
CA PRO A 101 -3.59 -7.08 3.70
C PRO A 101 -2.37 -8.00 3.88
N ARG A 102 -2.38 -9.13 3.17
CA ARG A 102 -1.28 -10.10 3.17
C ARG A 102 0.00 -9.50 2.61
N LYS A 103 -0.08 -8.71 1.53
CA LYS A 103 1.07 -8.05 0.91
C LYS A 103 1.66 -6.99 1.82
N VAL A 104 0.82 -6.18 2.48
CA VAL A 104 1.26 -5.19 3.48
C VAL A 104 2.05 -5.89 4.59
N LYS A 105 1.46 -6.90 5.24
CA LYS A 105 2.12 -7.66 6.30
C LYS A 105 3.43 -8.30 5.84
N GLN A 106 3.45 -8.90 4.65
CA GLN A 106 4.64 -9.52 4.08
C GLN A 106 5.75 -8.50 3.78
N SER A 107 5.39 -7.31 3.28
CA SER A 107 6.36 -6.26 2.94
C SER A 107 7.05 -5.71 4.19
N ILE A 108 6.34 -5.62 5.32
CA ILE A 108 6.87 -5.09 6.58
C ILE A 108 7.59 -6.15 7.41
N THR A 109 7.05 -7.36 7.50
CA THR A 109 7.53 -8.37 8.47
C THR A 109 8.21 -9.58 7.82
N GLY A 110 8.15 -9.69 6.48
CA GLY A 110 8.52 -10.90 5.74
C GLY A 110 7.47 -12.02 5.77
N LYS A 111 6.42 -11.90 6.60
CA LYS A 111 5.36 -12.92 6.76
C LYS A 111 3.97 -12.32 6.51
N GLY A 112 3.21 -12.95 5.62
CA GLY A 112 1.87 -12.46 5.25
C GLY A 112 0.78 -12.64 6.32
N ASN A 113 1.04 -13.45 7.35
CA ASN A 113 0.13 -13.76 8.45
C ASN A 113 0.57 -13.16 9.80
N ALA A 114 1.43 -12.13 9.78
CA ALA A 114 1.90 -11.49 11.00
C ALA A 114 0.76 -10.83 11.81
N GLU A 115 0.93 -10.84 13.13
CA GLU A 115 0.04 -10.14 14.07
C GLU A 115 0.31 -8.63 14.04
N LYS A 116 -0.68 -7.82 14.45
CA LYS A 116 -0.60 -6.35 14.35
C LYS A 116 0.56 -5.78 15.17
N GLU A 117 0.82 -6.35 16.34
CA GLU A 117 1.93 -5.97 17.22
C GLU A 117 3.29 -6.26 16.58
N GLN A 118 3.38 -7.31 15.76
CA GLN A 118 4.61 -7.62 15.01
C GLN A 118 4.83 -6.60 13.89
N VAL A 119 3.75 -6.21 13.19
CA VAL A 119 3.81 -5.15 12.17
C VAL A 119 4.30 -3.85 12.80
N TRP A 120 3.74 -3.45 13.94
CA TRP A 120 4.17 -2.23 14.63
C TRP A 120 5.62 -2.26 15.09
N LYS A 121 6.07 -3.35 15.73
CA LYS A 121 7.48 -3.48 16.14
C LYS A 121 8.45 -3.35 14.96
N MET A 122 8.05 -3.83 13.79
CA MET A 122 8.84 -3.67 12.57
C MET A 122 8.79 -2.24 12.05
N LEU A 123 7.63 -1.57 12.07
CA LEU A 123 7.52 -0.15 11.73
C LEU A 123 8.38 0.73 12.62
N GLN A 124 8.38 0.50 13.95
CA GLN A 124 9.24 1.21 14.89
C GLN A 124 10.72 1.09 14.50
N ARG A 125 11.16 -0.09 14.06
CA ARG A 125 12.55 -0.31 13.60
C ARG A 125 12.83 0.38 12.27
N ILE A 126 11.92 0.27 11.30
CA ILE A 126 12.08 0.83 9.95
C ILE A 126 12.12 2.37 10.00
N LEU A 127 11.22 2.96 10.80
CA LEU A 127 11.00 4.41 10.87
C LEU A 127 11.66 5.06 12.10
N GLN A 128 12.38 4.28 12.90
CA GLN A 128 13.05 4.72 14.14
C GLN A 128 12.10 5.40 15.15
N LEU A 129 10.89 4.87 15.28
CA LEU A 129 9.87 5.40 16.19
C LEU A 129 10.12 4.91 17.62
N GLN A 130 9.97 5.80 18.60
CA GLN A 130 10.05 5.47 20.03
C GLN A 130 8.68 5.44 20.72
N GLU A 131 7.62 5.78 19.99
CA GLU A 131 6.27 5.85 20.52
C GLU A 131 5.70 4.44 20.79
N ASP A 132 4.87 4.34 21.82
CA ASP A 132 4.05 3.15 22.04
C ASP A 132 3.07 2.93 20.89
N LEU A 133 2.56 1.70 20.78
CA LEU A 133 1.59 1.34 19.76
C LEU A 133 0.36 2.26 19.82
N PRO A 134 0.09 3.03 18.75
CA PRO A 134 -1.10 3.87 18.68
C PRO A 134 -2.34 2.99 18.39
N ALA A 135 -3.47 3.63 18.07
CA ALA A 135 -4.63 2.89 17.56
C ALA A 135 -4.21 2.01 16.36
N TYR A 136 -4.60 0.74 16.39
CA TYR A 136 -4.22 -0.24 15.37
C TYR A 136 -4.47 0.26 13.94
N ASP A 137 -5.60 0.92 13.68
CA ASP A 137 -5.94 1.47 12.36
C ASP A 137 -4.89 2.48 11.84
N ALA A 138 -4.31 3.30 12.73
CA ALA A 138 -3.24 4.22 12.34
C ALA A 138 -1.95 3.48 11.98
N SER A 139 -1.60 2.45 12.76
CA SER A 139 -0.43 1.61 12.47
C SER A 139 -0.59 0.82 11.17
N ASP A 140 -1.80 0.34 10.88
CA ASP A 140 -2.13 -0.38 9.65
C ASP A 140 -2.02 0.56 8.43
N ALA A 141 -2.54 1.78 8.52
CA ALA A 141 -2.39 2.79 7.47
C ALA A 141 -0.93 3.23 7.25
N LEU A 142 -0.14 3.34 8.32
CA LEU A 142 1.31 3.58 8.22
C LEU A 142 2.01 2.40 7.53
N ALA A 143 1.63 1.17 7.84
CA ALA A 143 2.13 -0.04 7.18
C ALA A 143 1.83 -0.01 5.67
N VAL A 144 0.64 0.42 5.26
CA VAL A 144 0.28 0.60 3.84
C VAL A 144 1.22 1.60 3.16
N ALA A 145 1.50 2.74 3.80
CA ALA A 145 2.41 3.76 3.25
C ALA A 145 3.85 3.23 3.09
N VAL A 146 4.36 2.51 4.08
CA VAL A 146 5.72 1.91 4.03
C VAL A 146 5.77 0.75 3.05
N CYS A 147 4.71 -0.05 2.94
CA CYS A 147 4.60 -1.11 1.94
C CYS A 147 4.74 -0.52 0.53
N HIS A 148 4.05 0.57 0.26
CA HIS A 148 4.14 1.27 -1.02
C HIS A 148 5.57 1.73 -1.34
N PHE A 149 6.25 2.36 -0.38
CA PHE A 149 7.67 2.73 -0.53
C PHE A 149 8.55 1.53 -0.91
N PHE A 150 8.40 0.39 -0.24
CA PHE A 150 9.18 -0.80 -0.57
C PHE A 150 8.87 -1.38 -1.95
N GLN A 151 7.62 -1.26 -2.42
CA GLN A 151 7.27 -1.73 -3.76
C GLN A 151 7.87 -0.86 -4.86
N HIS A 152 7.85 0.47 -4.71
CA HIS A 152 8.52 1.36 -5.66
C HIS A 152 10.01 1.05 -5.82
N ARG A 153 10.69 0.76 -4.70
CA ARG A 153 12.11 0.39 -4.71
C ARG A 153 12.41 -0.95 -5.38
N LEU A 154 11.47 -1.88 -5.34
CA LEU A 154 11.63 -3.14 -6.06
C LEU A 154 11.52 -2.91 -7.56
N ASP A 155 10.58 -2.05 -7.98
CA ASP A 155 10.38 -1.73 -9.38
C ASP A 155 11.58 -0.94 -9.96
N GLU A 156 12.12 0.04 -9.22
CA GLU A 156 13.35 0.76 -9.60
C GLU A 156 14.58 -0.15 -9.74
N LYS A 157 14.69 -1.21 -8.94
CA LYS A 157 15.81 -2.18 -9.04
C LYS A 157 15.63 -3.17 -10.18
N LEU A 158 14.39 -3.36 -10.65
CA LEU A 158 14.06 -4.28 -11.75
C LEU A 158 14.07 -3.57 -13.10
N GLU A 159 13.89 -2.25 -13.13
CA GLU A 159 14.27 -1.39 -14.25
C GLU A 159 15.81 -1.36 -14.31
N PRO A 160 16.46 -2.04 -15.29
CA PRO A 160 17.90 -1.90 -15.43
C PRO A 160 18.19 -0.46 -15.78
N GLU A 161 19.15 0.18 -15.09
CA GLU A 161 19.73 1.45 -15.50
C GLU A 161 19.89 1.42 -17.02
N ALA A 162 19.21 2.34 -17.70
CA ALA A 162 19.35 2.56 -19.13
C ALA A 162 20.80 3.00 -19.38
N THR A 163 21.68 2.01 -19.47
CA THR A 163 23.02 2.18 -19.97
C THR A 163 22.86 2.67 -21.39
N ASN A 164 23.35 3.89 -21.62
CA ASN A 164 23.61 4.43 -22.95
C ASN A 164 24.39 3.39 -23.77
N LYS A 165 23.66 2.57 -24.53
CA LYS A 165 24.18 1.81 -25.66
C LYS A 165 23.26 2.05 -26.83
N ALA A 166 23.78 2.89 -27.72
CA ALA A 166 23.27 3.09 -29.06
C ALA A 166 22.98 1.74 -29.75
N GLY A 167 21.79 1.67 -30.33
CA GLY A 167 21.46 0.78 -31.45
C GLY A 167 21.38 -0.72 -31.18
N ARG A 168 20.16 -1.25 -31.06
CA ARG A 168 19.65 -2.37 -31.90
C ARG A 168 18.26 -2.83 -31.48
N GLY A 169 17.34 -2.76 -32.44
CA GLY A 169 16.41 -3.85 -32.80
C GLY A 169 15.41 -4.36 -31.76
N LYS A 170 14.12 -4.11 -32.02
CA LYS A 170 12.98 -4.91 -31.54
C LYS A 170 13.28 -6.42 -31.67
N GLY A 171 13.24 -7.17 -30.56
CA GLY A 171 13.42 -8.63 -30.53
C GLY A 171 12.48 -9.30 -29.52
N LYS A 172 11.84 -10.39 -29.95
CA LYS A 172 10.68 -11.07 -29.36
C LYS A 172 11.03 -11.83 -28.06
N LYS A 173 10.09 -11.89 -27.10
CA LYS A 173 10.10 -12.83 -25.96
C LYS A 173 9.83 -14.26 -26.44
N ALA A 174 10.84 -15.13 -26.50
CA ALA A 174 10.64 -16.59 -26.64
C ALA A 174 11.82 -17.51 -26.26
N ASP A 175 12.98 -17.06 -25.78
CA ASP A 175 14.17 -17.96 -25.68
C ASP A 175 14.45 -18.58 -24.30
N GLY A 176 13.69 -18.25 -23.26
CA GLY A 176 14.04 -18.64 -21.88
C GLY A 176 13.82 -20.12 -21.56
N TRP A 177 12.70 -20.70 -22.03
CA TRP A 177 12.29 -22.05 -21.64
C TRP A 177 12.99 -23.15 -22.45
N GLU A 178 13.19 -22.94 -23.76
CA GLU A 178 13.87 -23.91 -24.61
C GLU A 178 15.36 -24.01 -24.27
N ALA A 179 16.02 -22.88 -23.99
CA ALA A 179 17.42 -22.86 -23.56
C ALA A 179 17.62 -23.57 -22.20
N PHE A 180 16.67 -23.40 -21.28
CA PHE A 180 16.71 -24.04 -19.96
C PHE A 180 16.62 -25.57 -20.06
N ILE A 181 15.71 -26.08 -20.89
CA ILE A 181 15.55 -27.52 -21.14
C ILE A 181 16.82 -28.10 -21.79
N ARG A 182 17.43 -27.38 -22.72
CA ARG A 182 18.65 -27.82 -23.42
C ARG A 182 19.85 -27.94 -22.48
N GLN A 183 19.92 -27.12 -21.44
CA GLN A 183 21.00 -27.15 -20.44
C GLN A 183 20.72 -28.08 -19.25
N ASN A 184 19.49 -28.55 -19.05
CA ASN A 184 19.11 -29.39 -17.92
C ASN A 184 18.21 -30.57 -18.35
N PRO A 185 18.66 -31.45 -19.27
CA PRO A 185 17.84 -32.53 -19.81
C PRO A 185 17.41 -33.55 -18.74
N ASP A 186 18.19 -33.70 -17.68
CA ASP A 186 17.98 -34.54 -16.51
C ASP A 186 16.89 -34.04 -15.54
N LYS A 187 16.46 -32.77 -15.68
CA LYS A 187 15.41 -32.18 -14.83
C LYS A 187 14.00 -32.30 -15.41
N VAL A 188 13.86 -32.81 -16.65
CA VAL A 188 12.56 -33.03 -17.28
C VAL A 188 12.09 -34.46 -16.97
N ARG A 189 11.28 -34.61 -15.92
CA ARG A 189 10.70 -35.90 -15.55
C ARG A 189 9.39 -36.10 -16.31
N ASN A 190 9.43 -36.87 -17.40
CA ASN A 190 8.23 -37.28 -18.12
C ASN A 190 7.34 -38.12 -17.19
N ARG A 191 6.08 -37.71 -17.05
CA ARG A 191 4.99 -38.53 -16.50
C ARG A 191 4.24 -39.17 -17.64
#